data_AF-A0A847J9G7-F1
#
_entry.id   AF-A0A847J9G7-F1
#
_cell.length_a   1.000
_cell.length_b   1.000
_cell.length_c   1.000
_cell.angle_alpha   90.00
_cell.angle_beta   90.00
_cell.angle_gamma   90.00
#
_symmetry.space_group_name_H-M   'P 1'
#
loop_
_entity.id
_entity.type
_entity.pdbx_description
1 polymer ?
#
loop_
_entity_poly.entity_id
_entity_poly.type
_entity_poly.pdbx_seq_one_letter_code
_entity_poly.pdbx_strand_id
1 'polypeptide(L)'
;EALATTLSEQTRREAIVDAQEQYSFETGQGVNTCSAVNLTATVTQSLSTIGETGRKLYTDVDVSPGKATTVASATATRLATTSLTDAEPLFDPSASDDARKAVIQHLAGLPLPLPDASMPQASADLMLMRARRLEALRSPALVSLNAVRAMSSAAAHETGTTDVGAFVALDQLIAQYGGGDGFEAWSAGLAGQSEHGLLVELARLRSISLTLRQTQTEQQARLAALFATMVAVQAGGDL
;
A
#
# COMPACT_ATOMS: atom_id res chain seq x y z
N GLU A 1 -8.53 50.35 -20.03
CA GLU A 1 -7.80 50.41 -18.75
C GLU A 1 -8.65 50.07 -17.53
N ALA A 2 -9.87 50.62 -17.35
CA ALA A 2 -10.71 50.36 -16.17
C ALA A 2 -11.06 48.89 -15.87
N LEU A 3 -11.08 48.00 -16.88
CA LEU A 3 -11.46 46.59 -16.73
C LEU A 3 -10.29 45.71 -16.26
N ALA A 4 -9.04 46.14 -16.53
CA ALA A 4 -7.84 45.44 -16.07
C ALA A 4 -7.56 45.73 -14.59
N THR A 5 -7.84 46.94 -14.13
CA THR A 5 -7.74 47.34 -12.72
C THR A 5 -8.82 46.71 -11.85
N THR A 6 -10.04 46.49 -12.35
CA THR A 6 -11.07 45.76 -11.59
C THR A 6 -10.74 44.27 -11.44
N LEU A 7 -10.18 43.63 -12.47
CA LEU A 7 -9.71 42.25 -12.40
C LEU A 7 -8.54 42.07 -11.43
N SER A 8 -7.57 42.99 -11.40
CA SER A 8 -6.45 42.95 -10.46
C SER A 8 -6.89 43.17 -9.01
N GLU A 9 -7.90 44.03 -8.78
CA GLU A 9 -8.45 44.27 -7.44
C GLU A 9 -9.34 43.12 -6.96
N GLN A 10 -10.03 42.42 -7.87
CA GLN A 10 -10.74 41.18 -7.52
C GLN A 10 -9.77 40.07 -7.10
N THR A 11 -8.74 39.80 -7.91
CA THR A 11 -7.73 38.78 -7.57
C THR A 11 -7.00 39.11 -6.26
N ARG A 12 -6.73 40.39 -6.00
CA ARG A 12 -6.14 40.84 -4.73
C ARG A 12 -7.09 40.63 -3.54
N ARG A 13 -8.39 40.92 -3.70
CA ARG A 13 -9.39 40.69 -2.64
C ARG A 13 -9.60 39.21 -2.39
N GLU A 14 -9.66 38.39 -3.43
CA GLU A 14 -9.72 36.94 -3.31
C GLU A 14 -8.50 36.40 -2.58
N ALA A 15 -7.29 36.85 -2.92
CA ALA A 15 -6.07 36.46 -2.22
C ALA A 15 -6.06 36.90 -0.73
N ILE A 16 -6.62 38.06 -0.41
CA ILE A 16 -6.73 38.53 1.00
C ILE A 16 -7.76 37.71 1.77
N VAL A 17 -8.92 37.42 1.17
CA VAL A 17 -9.95 36.58 1.79
C VAL A 17 -9.43 35.16 1.97
N ASP A 18 -8.77 34.60 0.96
CA ASP A 18 -8.16 33.27 1.03
C ASP A 18 -7.05 33.22 2.10
N ALA A 19 -6.21 34.25 2.19
CA ALA A 19 -5.24 34.36 3.27
C ALA A 19 -5.91 34.49 4.66
N GLN A 20 -7.02 35.21 4.75
CA GLN A 20 -7.76 35.33 6.01
C GLN A 20 -8.46 34.01 6.37
N GLU A 21 -9.03 33.28 5.41
CA GLU A 21 -9.64 31.97 5.68
C GLU A 21 -8.59 30.91 6.04
N GLN A 22 -7.43 30.91 5.39
CA GLN A 22 -6.35 29.93 5.62
C GLN A 22 -5.49 30.22 6.86
N TYR A 23 -5.37 31.49 7.28
CA TYR A 23 -4.45 31.92 8.33
C TYR A 23 -5.07 32.80 9.43
N SER A 24 -6.37 33.09 9.41
CA SER A 24 -6.97 33.91 10.48
C SER A 24 -7.06 33.17 11.80
N PHE A 25 -6.61 33.83 12.86
CA PHE A 25 -6.82 33.37 14.22
C PHE A 25 -8.31 33.36 14.63
N GLU A 26 -9.16 34.14 13.96
CA GLU A 26 -10.58 34.31 14.29
C GLU A 26 -11.44 33.10 13.87
N THR A 27 -11.04 32.38 12.83
CA THR A 27 -11.77 31.21 12.32
C THR A 27 -11.37 29.92 13.03
N GLY A 28 -10.22 29.92 13.72
CA GLY A 28 -9.69 28.74 14.43
C GLY A 28 -9.31 27.58 13.51
N GLN A 29 -9.32 27.78 12.19
CA GLN A 29 -9.01 26.74 11.22
C GLN A 29 -7.50 26.50 11.17
N GLY A 30 -7.06 25.25 11.28
CA GLY A 30 -5.64 24.86 11.14
C GLY A 30 -5.04 25.25 9.78
N VAL A 31 -3.73 25.08 9.61
CA VAL A 31 -3.03 25.51 8.38
C VAL A 31 -3.57 24.74 7.19
N ASN A 32 -4.11 25.45 6.19
CA ASN A 32 -4.58 24.87 4.92
C ASN A 32 -5.49 23.65 5.13
N THR A 33 -6.56 23.84 5.90
CA THR A 33 -7.47 22.78 6.38
C THR A 33 -7.94 21.83 5.29
N CYS A 34 -8.40 22.35 4.14
CA CYS A 34 -8.95 21.51 3.07
C CYS A 34 -7.91 20.59 2.44
N SER A 35 -6.73 21.10 2.08
CA SER A 35 -5.71 20.26 1.44
C SER A 35 -5.09 19.26 2.44
N ALA A 36 -4.88 19.68 3.68
CA ALA A 36 -4.29 18.83 4.70
C ALA A 36 -5.26 17.76 5.23
N VAL A 37 -6.57 18.03 5.25
CA VAL A 37 -7.61 17.01 5.48
C VAL A 37 -7.63 16.01 4.33
N ASN A 38 -7.58 16.47 3.08
CA ASN A 38 -7.55 15.58 1.92
C ASN A 38 -6.29 14.69 1.92
N LEU A 39 -5.11 15.25 2.19
CA LEU A 39 -3.87 14.49 2.33
C LEU A 39 -3.99 13.43 3.44
N THR A 40 -4.49 13.81 4.61
CA THR A 40 -4.63 12.88 5.74
C THR A 40 -5.63 11.76 5.42
N ALA A 41 -6.75 12.08 4.76
CA ALA A 41 -7.75 11.10 4.33
C ALA A 41 -7.15 10.14 3.29
N THR A 42 -6.45 10.67 2.28
CA THR A 42 -5.76 9.88 1.24
C THR A 42 -4.72 8.94 1.82
N VAL A 43 -3.88 9.43 2.73
CA VAL A 43 -2.86 8.61 3.42
C VAL A 43 -3.54 7.53 4.28
N THR A 44 -4.58 7.89 5.04
CA THR A 44 -5.26 6.92 5.91
C THR A 44 -5.96 5.84 5.10
N GLN A 45 -6.67 6.23 4.03
CA GLN A 45 -7.38 5.30 3.16
C GLN A 45 -6.42 4.38 2.42
N SER A 46 -5.36 4.94 1.80
CA SER A 46 -4.36 4.15 1.08
C SER A 46 -3.63 3.18 2.00
N LEU A 47 -3.33 3.54 3.25
CA LEU A 47 -2.69 2.64 4.21
C LEU A 47 -3.66 1.57 4.74
N SER A 48 -4.92 1.91 4.99
CA SER A 48 -5.91 1.00 5.57
C SER A 48 -6.28 -0.18 4.66
N THR A 49 -6.23 0.02 3.34
CA THR A 49 -6.65 -0.98 2.35
C THR A 49 -5.54 -1.95 1.96
N ILE A 50 -4.27 -1.72 2.36
CA ILE A 50 -3.11 -2.56 1.99
C ILE A 50 -3.34 -4.02 2.36
N GLY A 51 -3.83 -4.27 3.58
CA GLY A 51 -4.01 -5.63 4.10
C GLY A 51 -5.08 -6.42 3.34
N GLU A 52 -6.19 -5.75 2.99
CA GLU A 52 -7.29 -6.36 2.24
C GLU A 52 -6.91 -6.59 0.77
N THR A 53 -6.39 -5.56 0.12
CA THR A 53 -5.90 -5.64 -1.27
C THR A 53 -4.80 -6.68 -1.41
N GLY A 54 -3.85 -6.76 -0.47
CA GLY A 54 -2.82 -7.79 -0.47
C GLY A 54 -3.37 -9.21 -0.38
N ARG A 55 -4.42 -9.45 0.41
CA ARG A 55 -5.10 -10.76 0.47
C ARG A 55 -5.89 -11.06 -0.81
N LYS A 56 -6.54 -10.06 -1.39
CA LYS A 56 -7.22 -10.19 -2.69
C LYS A 56 -6.23 -10.57 -3.78
N LEU A 57 -5.13 -9.82 -3.91
CA LEU A 57 -4.05 -10.07 -4.88
C LEU A 57 -3.34 -11.40 -4.65
N TYR A 58 -3.27 -11.90 -3.41
CA TYR A 58 -2.72 -13.23 -3.14
C TYR A 58 -3.47 -14.33 -3.89
N THR A 59 -4.79 -14.21 -4.05
CA THR A 59 -5.59 -15.21 -4.79
C THR A 59 -5.23 -15.29 -6.28
N ASP A 60 -4.68 -14.22 -6.84
CA ASP A 60 -4.28 -14.12 -8.25
C ASP A 60 -2.95 -14.85 -8.57
N VAL A 61 -2.13 -15.17 -7.57
CA VAL A 61 -0.85 -15.88 -7.75
C VAL A 61 -1.09 -17.36 -8.09
N ASP A 62 -0.28 -17.95 -8.97
CA ASP A 62 -0.37 -19.37 -9.39
C ASP A 62 -0.36 -20.40 -8.26
N VAL A 63 0.25 -20.01 -7.16
CA VAL A 63 0.47 -20.86 -6.00
C VAL A 63 -0.51 -20.53 -4.87
N SER A 64 -1.61 -19.84 -5.19
CA SER A 64 -2.66 -19.52 -4.23
C SER A 64 -3.50 -20.76 -3.89
N PRO A 65 -4.13 -20.79 -2.70
CA PRO A 65 -4.88 -21.96 -2.26
C PRO A 65 -6.06 -22.23 -3.19
N GLY A 66 -6.22 -23.48 -3.61
CA GLY A 66 -7.31 -23.91 -4.48
C GLY A 66 -7.16 -23.53 -5.95
N LYS A 67 -6.06 -22.87 -6.35
CA LYS A 67 -5.79 -22.58 -7.76
C LYS A 67 -5.21 -23.81 -8.45
N ALA A 68 -5.84 -24.23 -9.54
CA ALA A 68 -5.46 -25.44 -10.28
C ALA A 68 -4.41 -25.17 -11.39
N THR A 69 -3.44 -24.28 -11.14
CA THR A 69 -2.42 -23.97 -12.14
C THR A 69 -1.49 -25.17 -12.34
N THR A 70 -1.37 -25.64 -13.59
CA THR A 70 -0.47 -26.75 -13.90
C THR A 70 0.99 -26.30 -13.86
N VAL A 71 1.90 -27.20 -13.46
CA VAL A 71 3.34 -26.95 -13.44
C VAL A 71 3.85 -26.51 -14.81
N ALA A 72 3.34 -27.12 -15.89
CA ALA A 72 3.73 -26.78 -17.25
C ALA A 72 3.36 -25.34 -17.63
N SER A 73 2.12 -24.91 -17.34
CA SER A 73 1.69 -23.53 -17.61
C SER A 73 2.48 -22.53 -16.76
N ALA A 74 2.63 -22.82 -15.47
CA ALA A 74 3.41 -22.01 -14.55
C ALA A 74 4.87 -21.83 -15.02
N THR A 75 5.48 -22.91 -15.49
CA THR A 75 6.86 -22.90 -16.01
C THR A 75 6.96 -22.08 -17.30
N ALA A 76 6.02 -22.25 -18.23
CA ALA A 76 5.99 -21.47 -19.47
C ALA A 76 5.86 -19.96 -19.20
N THR A 77 4.97 -19.56 -18.28
CA THR A 77 4.83 -18.15 -17.87
C THR A 77 6.13 -17.61 -17.29
N ARG A 78 6.76 -18.34 -16.36
CA ARG A 78 8.03 -17.91 -15.72
C ARG A 78 9.18 -17.79 -16.73
N LEU A 79 9.28 -18.71 -17.68
CA LEU A 79 10.26 -18.64 -18.77
C LEU A 79 10.05 -17.41 -19.67
N ALA A 80 8.80 -17.06 -19.94
CA ALA A 80 8.45 -15.87 -20.74
C ALA A 80 8.75 -14.54 -20.02
N THR A 81 8.80 -14.55 -18.68
CA THR A 81 9.03 -13.35 -17.85
C THR A 81 10.40 -13.36 -17.16
N THR A 82 11.40 -13.99 -17.74
CA THR A 82 12.76 -14.15 -17.14
C THR A 82 13.49 -12.83 -16.91
N SER A 83 13.15 -11.77 -17.64
CA SER A 83 13.68 -10.41 -17.42
C SER A 83 13.08 -9.71 -16.20
N LEU A 84 12.05 -10.27 -15.57
CA LEU A 84 11.31 -9.69 -14.45
C LEU A 84 11.58 -10.45 -13.14
N THR A 85 12.81 -10.92 -12.94
CA THR A 85 13.23 -11.59 -11.71
C THR A 85 13.74 -10.63 -10.64
N ASP A 86 14.08 -9.41 -11.03
CA ASP A 86 14.57 -8.40 -10.11
C ASP A 86 13.44 -7.86 -9.21
N ALA A 87 13.78 -7.46 -7.99
CA ALA A 87 12.78 -6.93 -7.04
C ALA A 87 12.33 -5.50 -7.36
N GLU A 88 13.00 -4.82 -8.29
CA GLU A 88 12.75 -3.41 -8.63
C GLU A 88 11.28 -3.12 -9.01
N PRO A 89 10.61 -3.91 -9.89
CA PRO A 89 9.22 -3.66 -10.24
C PRO A 89 8.26 -3.70 -9.05
N LEU A 90 8.61 -4.42 -7.98
CA LEU A 90 7.80 -4.54 -6.77
C LEU A 90 7.73 -3.23 -5.97
N PHE A 91 8.72 -2.35 -6.13
CA PHE A 91 8.79 -1.07 -5.42
C PHE A 91 8.56 0.13 -6.32
N ASP A 92 8.69 -0.03 -7.63
CA ASP A 92 8.43 1.00 -8.61
C ASP A 92 6.92 1.24 -8.80
N PRO A 93 6.39 2.43 -8.46
CA PRO A 93 4.99 2.76 -8.67
C PRO A 93 4.60 2.87 -10.15
N SER A 94 5.58 3.11 -11.04
CA SER A 94 5.36 3.22 -12.48
C SER A 94 5.33 1.87 -13.20
N ALA A 95 5.81 0.80 -12.54
CA ALA A 95 5.77 -0.55 -13.09
C ALA A 95 4.33 -1.02 -13.34
N SER A 96 4.16 -1.96 -14.28
CA SER A 96 2.86 -2.60 -14.51
C SER A 96 2.54 -3.60 -13.39
N ASP A 97 1.25 -3.81 -13.15
CA ASP A 97 0.81 -4.79 -12.16
C ASP A 97 1.19 -6.24 -12.53
N ASP A 98 1.24 -6.54 -13.83
CA ASP A 98 1.74 -7.81 -14.36
C ASP A 98 3.23 -8.01 -14.06
N ALA A 99 4.05 -6.95 -14.16
CA ALA A 99 5.47 -7.02 -13.82
C ALA A 99 5.66 -7.33 -12.34
N ARG A 100 4.91 -6.66 -11.45
CA ARG A 100 4.90 -6.94 -10.01
C ARG A 100 4.48 -8.38 -9.71
N LYS A 101 3.42 -8.85 -10.38
CA LYS A 101 2.94 -10.23 -10.26
C LYS A 101 4.00 -11.23 -10.72
N ALA A 102 4.71 -10.96 -11.81
CA ALA A 102 5.76 -11.84 -12.33
C ALA A 102 6.89 -12.03 -11.32
N VAL A 103 7.37 -10.94 -10.69
CA VAL A 103 8.38 -11.00 -9.61
C VAL A 103 7.90 -11.92 -8.48
N ILE A 104 6.66 -11.72 -8.01
CA ILE A 104 6.08 -12.55 -6.94
C ILE A 104 5.97 -14.02 -7.37
N GLN A 105 5.58 -14.30 -8.61
CA GLN A 105 5.48 -15.67 -9.14
C GLN A 105 6.85 -16.37 -9.23
N HIS A 106 7.91 -15.62 -9.55
CA HIS A 106 9.28 -16.14 -9.52
C HIS A 106 9.71 -16.48 -8.10
N LEU A 107 9.48 -15.57 -7.14
CA LEU A 107 9.79 -15.81 -5.72
C LEU A 107 8.97 -16.95 -5.10
N ALA A 108 7.73 -17.11 -5.56
CA ALA A 108 6.82 -18.12 -5.06
C ALA A 108 7.16 -19.56 -5.50
N GLY A 109 7.99 -19.70 -6.53
CA GLY A 109 8.30 -20.99 -7.15
C GLY A 109 7.14 -21.57 -7.93
N LEU A 110 7.25 -22.85 -8.30
CA LEU A 110 6.24 -23.56 -9.08
C LEU A 110 5.10 -24.07 -8.19
N PRO A 111 3.86 -24.15 -8.70
CA PRO A 111 2.77 -24.83 -8.01
C PRO A 111 3.10 -26.32 -7.87
N LEU A 112 2.50 -26.98 -6.88
CA LEU A 112 2.59 -28.43 -6.77
C LEU A 112 1.66 -29.08 -7.79
N PRO A 113 2.06 -30.24 -8.34
CA PRO A 113 1.19 -30.98 -9.24
C PRO A 113 -0.09 -31.41 -8.50
N LEU A 114 -1.19 -31.44 -9.22
CA LEU A 114 -2.48 -31.93 -8.71
C LEU A 114 -2.54 -33.45 -8.91
N PRO A 115 -3.30 -34.18 -8.07
CA PRO A 115 -3.55 -35.59 -8.29
C PRO A 115 -4.24 -35.81 -9.64
N ASP A 116 -3.77 -36.80 -10.39
CA ASP A 116 -4.46 -37.27 -11.60
C ASP A 116 -5.61 -38.21 -11.24
N ALA A 117 -6.63 -38.31 -12.11
CA ALA A 117 -7.79 -39.17 -11.94
C ALA A 117 -7.42 -40.67 -11.89
N SER A 118 -6.26 -41.05 -12.41
CA SER A 118 -5.73 -42.42 -12.35
C SER A 118 -5.06 -42.79 -11.02
N MET A 119 -4.83 -41.82 -10.13
CA MET A 119 -4.08 -42.00 -8.90
C MET A 119 -4.92 -42.70 -7.81
N PRO A 120 -4.37 -43.68 -7.08
CA PRO A 120 -5.05 -44.25 -5.91
C PRO A 120 -5.44 -43.16 -4.90
N GLN A 121 -6.63 -43.29 -4.30
CA GLN A 121 -7.19 -42.27 -3.41
C GLN A 121 -6.26 -41.93 -2.24
N ALA A 122 -5.62 -42.93 -1.63
CA ALA A 122 -4.68 -42.71 -0.52
C ALA A 122 -3.46 -41.87 -0.93
N SER A 123 -2.94 -42.06 -2.14
CA SER A 123 -1.82 -41.25 -2.66
C SER A 123 -2.27 -39.85 -3.09
N ALA A 124 -3.49 -39.71 -3.64
CA ALA A 124 -4.08 -38.42 -3.95
C ALA A 124 -4.29 -37.58 -2.68
N ASP A 125 -4.78 -38.20 -1.62
CA ASP A 125 -4.98 -37.56 -0.31
C ASP A 125 -3.64 -37.13 0.30
N LEU A 126 -2.61 -37.99 0.26
CA LEU A 126 -1.27 -37.64 0.73
C LEU A 126 -0.67 -36.46 -0.05
N MET A 127 -0.85 -36.45 -1.37
CA MET A 127 -0.36 -35.38 -2.24
C MET A 127 -1.07 -34.05 -1.93
N LEU A 128 -2.38 -34.08 -1.73
CA LEU A 128 -3.15 -32.90 -1.35
C LEU A 128 -2.78 -32.40 0.05
N MET A 129 -2.50 -33.30 1.00
CA MET A 129 -2.00 -32.94 2.33
C MET A 129 -0.64 -32.24 2.26
N ARG A 130 0.28 -32.73 1.42
CA ARG A 130 1.57 -32.07 1.16
C ARG A 130 1.37 -30.70 0.51
N ALA A 131 0.45 -30.60 -0.45
CA ALA A 131 0.14 -29.34 -1.11
C ALA A 131 -0.39 -28.29 -0.13
N ARG A 132 -1.36 -28.66 0.70
CA ARG A 132 -1.89 -27.79 1.76
C ARG A 132 -0.83 -27.38 2.78
N ARG A 133 0.07 -28.30 3.15
CA ARG A 133 1.19 -27.98 4.06
C ARG A 133 2.12 -26.96 3.43
N LEU A 134 2.56 -27.16 2.18
CA LEU A 134 3.43 -26.20 1.50
C LEU A 134 2.74 -24.83 1.31
N GLU A 135 1.45 -24.84 0.96
CA GLU A 135 0.64 -23.63 0.85
C GLU A 135 0.57 -22.85 2.16
N ALA A 136 0.31 -23.54 3.28
CA ALA A 136 0.29 -22.91 4.59
C ALA A 136 1.64 -22.27 4.92
N LEU A 137 2.74 -22.91 4.56
CA LEU A 137 4.11 -22.42 4.81
C LEU A 137 4.44 -21.14 4.02
N ARG A 138 4.09 -21.11 2.73
CA ARG A 138 4.35 -19.94 1.87
C ARG A 138 3.35 -18.80 2.09
N SER A 139 2.18 -19.08 2.66
CA SER A 139 1.08 -18.11 2.73
C SER A 139 1.45 -16.79 3.41
N PRO A 140 2.15 -16.73 4.56
CA PRO A 140 2.41 -15.43 5.20
C PRO A 140 3.41 -14.60 4.38
N ALA A 141 4.35 -15.25 3.69
CA ALA A 141 5.33 -14.58 2.83
C ALA A 141 4.66 -13.99 1.60
N LEU A 142 3.81 -14.79 0.93
CA LEU A 142 3.11 -14.35 -0.27
C LEU A 142 2.06 -13.28 0.01
N VAL A 143 1.36 -13.36 1.15
CA VAL A 143 0.46 -12.28 1.60
C VAL A 143 1.26 -11.00 1.86
N SER A 144 2.45 -11.10 2.47
CA SER A 144 3.32 -9.94 2.71
C SER A 144 3.84 -9.33 1.40
N LEU A 145 4.27 -10.16 0.44
CA LEU A 145 4.70 -9.69 -0.88
C LEU A 145 3.57 -9.03 -1.67
N ASN A 146 2.36 -9.60 -1.61
CA ASN A 146 1.20 -8.98 -2.25
C ASN A 146 0.73 -7.70 -1.53
N ALA A 147 0.98 -7.56 -0.22
CA ALA A 147 0.81 -6.28 0.46
C ALA A 147 1.81 -5.23 -0.04
N VAL A 148 3.06 -5.61 -0.34
CA VAL A 148 4.03 -4.71 -0.98
C VAL A 148 3.58 -4.32 -2.39
N ARG A 149 3.11 -5.30 -3.20
CA ARG A 149 2.49 -5.01 -4.51
C ARG A 149 1.36 -4.01 -4.37
N ALA A 150 0.47 -4.18 -3.39
CA ALA A 150 -0.62 -3.25 -3.11
C ALA A 150 -0.13 -1.84 -2.72
N MET A 151 0.97 -1.74 -1.97
CA MET A 151 1.56 -0.44 -1.61
C MET A 151 2.15 0.31 -2.81
N SER A 152 2.76 -0.43 -3.75
CA SER A 152 3.35 0.12 -4.96
C SER A 152 2.36 0.38 -6.08
N SER A 153 1.24 -0.35 -6.13
CA SER A 153 0.23 -0.15 -7.16
C SER A 153 -0.48 1.19 -6.98
N ALA A 154 -0.77 1.88 -8.09
CA ALA A 154 -1.78 2.93 -8.08
C ALA A 154 -3.10 2.35 -7.56
N ALA A 155 -3.81 3.06 -6.70
CA ALA A 155 -4.98 2.56 -5.96
C ALA A 155 -6.25 2.38 -6.84
N ALA A 156 -6.07 2.18 -8.15
CA ALA A 156 -7.11 1.98 -9.16
C ALA A 156 -7.88 0.65 -9.03
N HIS A 157 -7.81 -0.04 -7.89
CA HIS A 157 -8.47 -1.33 -7.73
C HIS A 157 -9.85 -1.32 -7.09
N GLU A 158 -10.35 -0.21 -6.52
CA GLU A 158 -11.72 -0.24 -5.93
C GLU A 158 -12.67 0.94 -6.16
N THR A 159 -12.29 2.15 -6.61
CA THR A 159 -13.25 3.29 -6.48
C THR A 159 -13.34 4.33 -7.60
N GLY A 160 -12.59 4.24 -8.71
CA GLY A 160 -12.74 5.20 -9.82
C GLY A 160 -12.39 6.65 -9.47
N THR A 161 -11.76 6.86 -8.31
CA THR A 161 -11.17 8.13 -7.87
C THR A 161 -9.68 8.15 -8.24
N THR A 162 -9.09 9.34 -8.28
CA THR A 162 -7.65 9.58 -8.48
C THR A 162 -6.86 9.13 -7.24
N ASP A 163 -6.99 7.87 -6.87
CA ASP A 163 -6.45 7.34 -5.63
C ASP A 163 -4.95 7.09 -5.79
N VAL A 164 -4.20 7.75 -4.92
CA VAL A 164 -2.75 7.70 -4.83
C VAL A 164 -2.34 6.39 -4.15
N GLY A 165 -1.41 5.64 -4.75
CA GLY A 165 -0.84 4.43 -4.13
C GLY A 165 -0.16 4.74 -2.80
N ALA A 166 -0.06 3.77 -1.88
CA ALA A 166 0.42 4.02 -0.52
C ALA A 166 1.84 4.63 -0.49
N PHE A 167 2.74 4.21 -1.39
CA PHE A 167 4.08 4.83 -1.46
C PHE A 167 4.04 6.29 -1.89
N VAL A 168 3.20 6.65 -2.85
CA VAL A 168 3.06 8.04 -3.29
C VAL A 168 2.36 8.88 -2.20
N ALA A 169 1.41 8.30 -1.47
CA ALA A 169 0.76 8.99 -0.34
C ALA A 169 1.74 9.24 0.81
N LEU A 170 2.63 8.28 1.11
CA LEU A 170 3.72 8.46 2.08
C LEU A 170 4.73 9.51 1.62
N ASP A 171 5.06 9.56 0.33
CA ASP A 171 5.96 10.57 -0.22
C ASP A 171 5.36 11.98 -0.10
N GLN A 172 4.06 12.15 -0.40
CA GLN A 172 3.33 13.40 -0.18
C GLN A 172 3.32 13.81 1.29
N LEU A 173 3.17 12.85 2.21
CA LEU A 173 3.24 13.10 3.65
C LEU A 173 4.63 13.60 4.07
N ILE A 174 5.69 12.98 3.56
CA ILE A 174 7.08 13.40 3.80
C ILE A 174 7.33 14.78 3.19
N ALA A 175 6.83 15.07 2.00
CA ALA A 175 6.95 16.37 1.38
C ALA A 175 6.25 17.47 2.21
N GLN A 176 5.09 17.17 2.78
CA GLN A 176 4.31 18.11 3.58
C GLN A 176 4.90 18.36 4.98
N TYR A 177 5.36 17.32 5.68
CA TYR A 177 5.73 17.41 7.10
C TYR A 177 7.20 17.08 7.41
N GLY A 178 7.91 16.45 6.48
CA GLY A 178 9.27 15.92 6.66
C GLY A 178 10.39 16.79 6.10
N GLY A 179 10.08 17.99 5.57
CA GLY A 179 11.08 18.91 5.03
C GLY A 179 11.15 19.02 3.50
N GLY A 180 10.11 18.61 2.78
CA GLY A 180 10.00 18.84 1.33
C GLY A 180 9.31 20.17 0.99
N ASP A 181 8.90 20.33 -0.27
CA ASP A 181 8.36 21.61 -0.80
C ASP A 181 7.14 22.15 -0.02
N GLY A 182 6.31 21.26 0.53
CA GLY A 182 5.14 21.63 1.34
C GLY A 182 5.46 22.06 2.77
N PHE A 183 6.65 21.71 3.28
CA PHE A 183 7.06 21.94 4.65
C PHE A 183 7.26 23.42 4.96
N GLU A 184 7.89 24.17 4.06
CA GLU A 184 8.13 25.60 4.29
C GLU A 184 6.82 26.38 4.41
N ALA A 185 5.88 26.14 3.49
CA ALA A 185 4.55 26.75 3.55
C ALA A 185 3.77 26.35 4.80
N TRP A 186 3.81 25.06 5.18
CA TRP A 186 3.18 24.58 6.40
C TRP A 186 3.79 25.22 7.66
N SER A 187 5.12 25.22 7.76
CA SER A 187 5.85 25.76 8.91
C SER A 187 5.67 27.27 9.06
N ALA A 188 5.65 28.02 7.95
CA ALA A 188 5.30 29.44 7.95
C ALA A 188 3.84 29.67 8.38
N GLY A 189 2.93 28.81 7.94
CA GLY A 189 1.52 28.85 8.35
C GLY A 189 1.32 28.64 9.85
N LEU A 190 2.12 27.80 10.50
CA LEU A 190 2.04 27.58 11.96
C LEU A 190 2.28 28.86 12.76
N ALA A 191 3.11 29.79 12.28
CA ALA A 191 3.42 31.03 12.98
C ALA A 191 2.22 32.00 13.04
N GLY A 192 1.27 31.88 12.11
CA GLY A 192 0.05 32.69 12.06
C GLY A 192 -1.16 32.08 12.78
N GLN A 193 -1.03 30.87 13.32
CA GLN A 193 -2.17 30.10 13.83
C GLN A 193 -2.60 30.48 15.24
N SER A 194 -3.90 30.31 15.50
CA SER A 194 -4.47 30.39 16.86
C SER A 194 -4.11 29.15 17.68
N GLU A 195 -4.22 29.24 19.02
CA GLU A 195 -4.05 28.08 19.91
C GLU A 195 -4.97 26.90 19.50
N HIS A 196 -6.21 27.19 19.12
CA HIS A 196 -7.14 26.17 18.64
C HIS A 196 -6.65 25.53 17.33
N GLY A 197 -6.20 26.32 16.36
CA GLY A 197 -5.66 25.82 15.10
C GLY A 197 -4.42 24.94 15.29
N LEU A 198 -3.53 25.32 16.21
CA LEU A 198 -2.37 24.51 16.59
C LEU A 198 -2.78 23.17 17.23
N LEU A 199 -3.85 23.14 18.05
CA LEU A 199 -4.38 21.90 18.61
C LEU A 199 -4.98 20.99 17.53
N VAL A 200 -5.65 21.55 16.52
CA VAL A 200 -6.17 20.80 15.36
C VAL A 200 -5.03 20.16 14.58
N GLU A 201 -3.96 20.91 14.29
CA GLU A 201 -2.78 20.36 13.61
C GLU A 201 -2.08 19.28 14.44
N LEU A 202 -1.95 19.48 15.75
CA LEU A 202 -1.40 18.46 16.64
C LEU A 202 -2.25 17.17 16.63
N ALA A 203 -3.58 17.30 16.65
CA ALA A 203 -4.48 16.14 16.58
C ALA A 203 -4.30 15.39 15.25
N ARG A 204 -4.12 16.11 14.14
CA ARG A 204 -3.85 15.53 12.82
C ARG A 204 -2.51 14.80 12.76
N LEU A 205 -1.42 15.40 13.25
CA LEU A 205 -0.12 14.72 13.31
C LEU A 205 -0.17 13.46 14.19
N ARG A 206 -0.93 13.51 15.29
CA ARG A 206 -1.15 12.34 16.15
C ARG A 206 -1.95 11.25 15.44
N SER A 207 -2.98 11.57 14.67
CA SER A 207 -3.74 10.56 13.93
C SER A 207 -2.87 9.86 12.88
N ILE A 208 -2.10 10.63 12.11
CA ILE A 208 -1.12 10.08 11.16
C ILE A 208 -0.12 9.16 11.88
N SER A 209 0.43 9.60 13.02
CA SER A 209 1.37 8.78 13.80
C SER A 209 0.74 7.47 14.30
N LEU A 210 -0.54 7.48 14.65
CA LEU A 210 -1.28 6.30 15.09
C LEU A 210 -1.46 5.31 13.93
N THR A 211 -1.84 5.80 12.75
CA THR A 211 -1.97 4.98 11.54
C THR A 211 -0.63 4.34 11.17
N LEU A 212 0.47 5.09 11.19
CA LEU A 212 1.81 4.54 10.91
C LEU A 212 2.24 3.48 11.94
N ARG A 213 1.92 3.68 13.23
CA ARG A 213 2.17 2.66 14.26
C ARG A 213 1.32 1.42 14.06
N GLN A 214 0.07 1.58 13.60
CA GLN A 214 -0.78 0.45 13.25
C GLN A 214 -0.17 -0.34 12.09
N THR A 215 0.24 0.31 11.00
CA THR A 215 0.87 -0.39 9.87
C THR A 215 2.16 -1.10 10.27
N GLN A 216 2.98 -0.49 11.12
CA GLN A 216 4.18 -1.12 11.69
C GLN A 216 3.83 -2.34 12.55
N THR A 217 2.77 -2.26 13.36
CA THR A 217 2.29 -3.38 14.19
C THR A 217 1.82 -4.55 13.32
N GLU A 218 1.09 -4.27 12.23
CA GLU A 218 0.69 -5.29 11.26
C GLU A 218 1.88 -5.94 10.54
N GLN A 219 2.91 -5.16 10.19
CA GLN A 219 4.15 -5.70 9.64
C GLN A 219 4.86 -6.63 10.63
N GLN A 220 4.94 -6.25 11.91
CA GLN A 220 5.51 -7.08 12.96
C GLN A 220 4.70 -8.38 13.16
N ALA A 221 3.36 -8.31 13.10
CA ALA A 221 2.51 -9.49 13.17
C ALA A 221 2.75 -10.44 11.98
N ARG A 222 2.93 -9.91 10.77
CA ARG A 222 3.30 -10.70 9.58
C ARG A 222 4.68 -11.35 9.72
N LEU A 223 5.67 -10.63 10.25
CA LEU A 223 7.00 -11.19 10.58
C LEU A 223 6.92 -12.29 11.63
N ALA A 224 6.15 -12.09 12.71
CA ALA A 224 5.95 -13.12 13.73
C ALA A 224 5.29 -14.37 13.15
N ALA A 225 4.31 -14.21 12.25
CA ALA A 225 3.69 -15.33 11.54
C ALA A 225 4.71 -16.08 10.66
N LEU A 226 5.62 -15.37 9.97
CA LEU A 226 6.71 -15.98 9.20
C LEU A 226 7.68 -16.76 10.09
N PHE A 227 8.09 -16.22 11.23
CA PHE A 227 8.94 -16.94 12.16
C PHE A 227 8.23 -18.17 12.74
N ALA A 228 6.93 -18.04 13.06
CA ALA A 228 6.13 -19.18 13.52
C ALA A 228 6.05 -20.28 12.46
N THR A 229 5.89 -19.95 11.17
CA THR A 229 5.90 -20.97 10.11
C THR A 229 7.28 -21.61 9.95
N MET A 230 8.37 -20.83 10.01
CA MET A 230 9.73 -21.38 9.95
C MET A 230 10.02 -22.33 11.12
N VAL A 231 9.61 -21.97 12.34
CA VAL A 231 9.75 -22.84 13.52
C VAL A 231 8.87 -24.08 13.38
N ALA A 232 7.65 -23.95 12.87
CA ALA A 232 6.77 -25.10 12.62
C ALA A 232 7.36 -26.08 11.60
N VAL A 233 8.11 -25.60 10.60
CA VAL A 233 8.89 -26.46 9.69
C VAL A 233 9.98 -27.20 10.45
N GLN A 234 10.79 -26.49 11.25
CA GLN A 234 11.88 -27.09 12.02
C GLN A 234 11.38 -28.14 13.04
N ALA A 235 10.27 -27.87 13.71
CA ALA A 235 9.66 -28.78 14.68
C ALA A 235 8.96 -29.98 14.02
N GLY A 236 8.50 -29.82 12.77
CA GLY A 236 7.70 -30.81 12.05
C GLY A 236 8.48 -31.83 11.21
N GLY A 237 9.83 -31.81 11.26
CA GLY A 237 10.70 -32.68 10.46
C GLY A 237 10.71 -32.37 8.94
N ASP A 238 11.70 -32.93 8.22
CA ASP A 238 11.89 -32.72 6.77
C ASP A 238 10.59 -32.93 5.98
N LEU A 239 10.29 -31.97 5.10
CA LEU A 239 9.08 -31.92 4.25
C LEU A 239 9.14 -32.93 3.10
#